data_AF-A0A1H6S4X6-F1
#
_entry.id   AF-A0A1H6S4X6-F1
#
_cell.length_a   1.000
_cell.length_b   1.000
_cell.length_c   1.000
_cell.angle_alpha   90.00
_cell.angle_beta   90.00
_cell.angle_gamma   90.00
#
_symmetry.space_group_name_H-M   'P 1'
#
loop_
_entity.id
_entity.type
_entity.pdbx_description
1 polymer ?
#
loop_
_entity_poly.entity_id
_entity_poly.type
_entity_poly.pdbx_seq_one_letter_code
_entity_poly.pdbx_strand_id
1 'polypeptide(L)'
;MITKEEIKATMEVLLDTFPKLKKDIIEDRTFDIRKEKNGWICFIRTKHSQFGEQPGLITTVFDSEGNPTEISVFDFGRARKYYLTKDGNGNIISKD
;
A
#
# COMPACT_ATOMS: atom_id res chain seq x y z
N MET A 1 0.49 -9.51 -18.72
CA MET A 1 1.55 -8.87 -17.91
C MET A 1 0.93 -7.65 -17.28
N ILE A 2 0.91 -7.54 -15.95
CA ILE A 2 0.32 -6.39 -15.27
C ILE A 2 1.15 -5.11 -15.50
N THR A 3 0.46 -3.99 -15.61
CA THR A 3 0.97 -2.63 -15.88
C THR A 3 1.03 -1.79 -14.60
N LYS A 4 1.77 -0.67 -14.66
CA LYS A 4 1.86 0.28 -13.56
C LYS A 4 0.49 0.91 -13.25
N GLU A 5 -0.32 1.14 -14.28
CA GLU A 5 -1.65 1.71 -14.20
C GLU A 5 -2.64 0.77 -13.51
N GLU A 6 -2.56 -0.54 -13.80
CA GLU A 6 -3.35 -1.56 -13.10
C GLU A 6 -2.94 -1.66 -11.62
N ILE A 7 -1.64 -1.60 -11.30
CA ILE A 7 -1.18 -1.55 -9.90
C ILE A 7 -1.73 -0.31 -9.17
N LYS A 8 -1.71 0.86 -9.84
CA LYS A 8 -2.31 2.08 -9.28
C LYS A 8 -3.81 1.90 -9.01
N ALA A 9 -4.54 1.32 -9.95
CA ALA A 9 -5.98 1.06 -9.78
C ALA A 9 -6.25 0.12 -8.59
N THR A 10 -5.49 -0.97 -8.47
CA THR A 10 -5.59 -1.88 -7.32
C THR A 10 -5.26 -1.17 -6.01
N MET A 11 -4.29 -0.26 -6.00
CA MET A 11 -3.95 0.52 -4.82
C MET A 11 -5.09 1.46 -4.39
N GLU A 12 -5.80 2.09 -5.33
CA GLU A 12 -6.98 2.91 -5.00
C GLU A 12 -8.09 2.06 -4.37
N VAL A 13 -8.38 0.87 -4.93
CA VAL A 13 -9.34 -0.08 -4.34
C VAL A 13 -8.94 -0.48 -2.93
N LEU A 14 -7.64 -0.71 -2.69
CA LEU A 14 -7.11 -1.03 -1.36
C LEU A 14 -7.35 0.10 -0.36
N LEU A 15 -7.10 1.35 -0.74
CA LEU A 15 -7.33 2.51 0.11
C LEU A 15 -8.81 2.75 0.41
N ASP A 16 -9.70 2.42 -0.52
CA ASP A 16 -11.15 2.47 -0.29
C ASP A 16 -11.62 1.33 0.63
N THR A 17 -11.00 0.15 0.54
CA THR A 17 -11.26 -0.99 1.44
C THR A 17 -10.80 -0.70 2.87
N PHE A 18 -9.68 0.02 3.02
CA PHE A 18 -9.07 0.34 4.30
C PHE A 18 -9.05 1.86 4.56
N PRO A 19 -10.19 2.48 4.90
CA PRO A 19 -10.32 3.93 4.98
C PRO A 19 -9.45 4.58 6.07
N LYS A 20 -8.95 3.81 7.04
CA LYS A 20 -7.96 4.31 8.00
C LYS A 20 -6.65 4.69 7.30
N LEU A 21 -6.14 3.84 6.41
CA LEU A 21 -4.93 4.13 5.63
C LEU A 21 -5.11 5.37 4.76
N LYS A 22 -6.28 5.50 4.12
CA LYS A 22 -6.62 6.64 3.26
C LYS A 22 -6.57 7.98 4.00
N LYS A 23 -6.95 8.01 5.28
CA LYS A 23 -6.92 9.23 6.11
C LYS A 23 -5.50 9.68 6.45
N ASP A 24 -4.58 8.72 6.55
CA ASP A 24 -3.20 8.96 6.95
C ASP A 24 -2.32 9.44 5.79
N ILE A 25 -2.79 9.39 4.54
CA ILE A 25 -2.01 9.72 3.34
C ILE A 25 -2.07 11.22 2.99
N ILE A 26 -0.95 11.81 2.51
CA ILE A 26 -0.90 13.22 2.03
C ILE A 26 -1.93 13.44 0.91
N GLU A 27 -2.65 14.57 0.92
CA GLU A 27 -3.71 14.87 -0.06
C GLU A 27 -3.22 14.83 -1.52
N ASP A 28 -1.99 15.27 -1.79
CA ASP A 28 -1.32 15.21 -3.09
C ASP A 28 -0.66 13.83 -3.35
N ARG A 29 -1.49 12.78 -3.30
CA ARG A 29 -1.13 11.37 -3.37
C ARG A 29 -0.21 11.04 -4.54
N THR A 30 1.09 11.02 -4.27
CA THR A 30 2.09 10.54 -5.23
C THR A 30 2.36 9.06 -4.98
N PHE A 31 1.89 8.22 -5.90
CA PHE A 31 2.20 6.78 -5.93
C PHE A 31 3.55 6.58 -6.62
N ASP A 32 4.59 6.22 -5.88
CA ASP A 32 5.83 5.72 -6.45
C ASP A 32 5.70 4.20 -6.62
N ILE A 33 5.50 3.76 -7.87
CA ILE A 33 5.26 2.36 -8.22
C ILE A 33 6.48 1.85 -8.99
N ARG A 34 7.10 0.79 -8.47
CA ARG A 34 8.33 0.18 -8.98
C ARG A 34 8.10 -1.29 -9.31
N LYS A 35 8.69 -1.74 -10.41
CA LYS A 35 8.68 -3.14 -10.81
C LYS A 35 9.86 -3.86 -10.17
N GLU A 36 9.58 -4.96 -9.51
CA GLU A 36 10.57 -5.81 -8.84
C GLU A 36 10.61 -7.20 -9.50
N LYS A 37 11.62 -8.01 -9.16
CA LYS A 37 11.80 -9.35 -9.75
C LYS A 37 10.54 -10.24 -9.63
N ASN A 38 9.82 -10.13 -8.51
CA ASN A 38 8.70 -10.99 -8.16
C ASN A 38 7.33 -10.28 -8.20
N GLY A 39 7.25 -9.08 -8.78
CA GLY A 39 6.00 -8.32 -8.83
C GLY A 39 6.22 -6.81 -8.82
N TRP A 40 5.44 -6.09 -8.02
CA TRP A 40 5.50 -4.64 -7.94
C TRP A 40 5.48 -4.17 -6.49
N ILE A 41 6.04 -2.99 -6.24
CA ILE A 41 5.94 -2.31 -4.95
C ILE A 41 5.41 -0.90 -5.19
N CYS A 42 4.42 -0.51 -4.40
CA CYS A 42 3.90 0.85 -4.35
C CYS A 42 4.26 1.52 -3.02
N PHE A 43 4.77 2.74 -3.10
CA PHE A 43 5.14 3.58 -1.97
C PHE A 43 4.25 4.83 -1.95
N ILE A 44 3.74 5.17 -0.77
CA ILE A 44 2.92 6.36 -0.53
C ILE A 44 3.36 7.03 0.77
N ARG A 45 3.61 8.34 0.72
CA ARG A 45 3.95 9.13 1.92
C ARG A 45 2.71 9.46 2.75
N THR A 46 2.83 9.42 4.08
CA THR A 46 1.77 9.78 5.02
C THR A 46 1.89 11.23 5.49
N LYS A 47 0.78 11.78 6.02
CA LYS A 47 0.69 13.14 6.57
C LYS A 47 1.53 13.33 7.83
N HIS A 48 1.87 12.24 8.50
CA HIS A 48 2.54 12.28 9.78
C HIS A 48 4.06 12.38 9.58
N SER A 49 4.60 13.55 9.93
CA SER A 49 6.03 13.76 10.21
C SER A 49 6.13 14.28 11.65
N GLN A 50 6.79 13.57 12.54
CA GLN A 50 7.09 14.12 13.88
C GLN A 50 8.43 14.87 13.83
N PHE A 51 8.48 16.08 14.40
CA PHE A 51 9.71 16.78 14.80
C PHE A 51 10.87 16.79 13.78
N GLY A 52 10.61 17.14 12.52
CA GLY A 52 11.68 17.24 11.50
C GLY A 52 12.19 15.91 10.96
N GLU A 53 11.56 14.79 11.33
CA GLU A 53 11.82 13.48 10.71
C GLU A 53 11.02 13.30 9.40
N GLN A 54 11.49 12.37 8.57
CA GLN A 54 10.87 12.06 7.27
C GLN A 54 9.38 11.70 7.44
N PRO A 55 8.52 12.07 6.49
CA PRO A 55 7.12 11.64 6.50
C PRO A 55 7.04 10.12 6.54
N GLY A 56 6.07 9.58 7.28
CA GLY A 56 5.80 8.15 7.31
C GLY A 56 5.54 7.58 5.91
N LEU A 57 5.62 6.26 5.80
CA LEU A 57 5.60 5.55 4.52
C LEU A 57 4.63 4.37 4.60
N ILE A 58 3.75 4.28 3.61
CA ILE A 58 2.98 3.07 3.33
C ILE A 58 3.63 2.38 2.13
N THR A 59 3.97 1.11 2.30
CA THR A 59 4.52 0.26 1.26
C THR A 59 3.58 -0.91 1.02
N THR A 60 3.17 -1.13 -0.22
CA THR A 60 2.35 -2.28 -0.61
C THR A 60 3.11 -3.13 -1.61
N VAL A 61 3.19 -4.44 -1.36
CA VAL A 61 3.79 -5.42 -2.26
C VAL A 61 2.69 -6.11 -3.04
N PHE A 62 2.92 -6.27 -4.35
CA PHE A 62 2.03 -6.95 -5.27
C PHE A 62 2.77 -8.11 -5.92
N ASP A 63 2.06 -9.21 -6.19
CA ASP A 63 2.59 -10.33 -6.96
C ASP A 63 2.69 -10.01 -8.47
N SER A 64 3.10 -11.00 -9.27
CA SER A 64 3.21 -10.87 -10.74
C SER A 64 1.87 -10.65 -11.45
N GLU A 65 0.76 -10.94 -10.78
CA GLU A 65 -0.61 -10.74 -11.26
C GLU A 65 -1.23 -9.44 -10.71
N GLY A 66 -0.46 -8.66 -9.95
CA GLY A 66 -0.87 -7.41 -9.32
C GLY A 66 -1.86 -7.56 -8.18
N ASN A 67 -1.95 -8.74 -7.57
CA ASN A 67 -2.69 -8.90 -6.33
C ASN A 67 -1.84 -8.37 -5.15
N PRO A 68 -2.40 -7.55 -4.26
CA PRO A 68 -1.67 -7.07 -3.09
C PRO A 68 -1.50 -8.23 -2.10
N THR A 69 -0.26 -8.47 -1.68
CA THR A 69 0.10 -9.58 -0.77
C THR A 69 0.51 -9.09 0.61
N GLU A 70 0.94 -7.83 0.70
CA GLU A 70 1.47 -7.25 1.93
C GLU A 70 1.27 -5.74 1.92
N ILE A 71 0.93 -5.19 3.08
CA ILE A 71 1.00 -3.75 3.35
C ILE A 71 1.77 -3.49 4.63
N SER A 72 2.73 -2.58 4.54
CA SER A 72 3.55 -2.11 5.65
C SER A 72 3.31 -0.62 5.85
N VAL A 73 3.01 -0.23 7.09
CA VAL A 73 2.83 1.16 7.50
C VAL A 73 3.97 1.51 8.45
N PHE A 74 4.82 2.44 8.03
CA PHE A 74 5.93 2.97 8.80
C PHE A 74 5.54 4.36 9.27
N ASP A 75 5.15 4.49 10.53
CA ASP A 75 4.79 5.77 11.12
C ASP A 75 5.33 5.86 12.54
N PHE A 76 5.84 7.04 12.93
CA PHE A 76 6.39 7.30 14.27
C PHE A 76 7.39 6.25 14.79
N GLY A 77 8.31 5.77 13.94
CA GLY A 77 9.30 4.76 14.30
C GLY A 77 8.73 3.36 14.56
N ARG A 78 7.44 3.13 14.26
CA ARG A 78 6.77 1.83 14.39
C ARG A 78 6.40 1.31 13.01
N ALA A 79 6.96 0.16 12.66
CA ALA A 79 6.53 -0.59 11.48
C ALA A 79 5.38 -1.51 11.88
N ARG A 80 4.23 -1.37 11.21
CA ARG A 80 3.14 -2.36 11.26
C ARG A 80 3.06 -3.05 9.92
N LYS A 81 2.97 -4.37 9.95
CA LYS A 81 2.95 -5.23 8.77
C LYS A 81 1.67 -6.05 8.77
N TYR A 82 0.97 -6.07 7.65
CA TYR A 82 -0.24 -6.84 7.45
C TYR A 82 -0.10 -7.65 6.16
N TYR A 83 -0.41 -8.94 6.22
CA TYR A 83 -0.48 -9.78 5.04
C TYR A 83 -1.88 -9.70 4.47
N LEU A 84 -1.97 -9.62 3.14
CA LEU A 84 -3.24 -9.46 2.43
C LEU A 84 -3.55 -10.71 1.63
N THR A 85 -4.83 -11.04 1.54
CA THR A 85 -5.34 -12.12 0.71
C THR A 85 -6.72 -11.76 0.17
N LYS A 86 -7.26 -12.58 -0.73
CA LYS A 86 -8.64 -12.46 -1.19
C LYS A 86 -9.52 -13.47 -0.45
N ASP A 87 -10.69 -13.02 0.00
CA ASP A 87 -11.72 -13.93 0.52
C ASP A 87 -12.40 -14.71 -0.63
N GLY A 88 -13.36 -15.59 -0.29
CA GLY A 88 -14.11 -16.38 -1.29
C GLY A 88 -14.97 -15.55 -2.26
N ASN A 89 -15.16 -14.26 -1.99
CA ASN A 89 -15.89 -13.32 -2.84
C ASN A 89 -14.94 -12.42 -3.66
N GLY A 90 -13.63 -12.60 -3.52
CA GLY A 90 -12.61 -11.80 -4.20
C GLY A 90 -12.27 -10.48 -3.51
N ASN A 91 -12.81 -10.20 -2.32
CA ASN A 91 -12.49 -8.98 -1.56
C ASN A 91 -11.12 -9.10 -0.91
N ILE A 92 -10.35 -8.02 -0.90
CA ILE A 92 -9.06 -7.99 -0.21
C ILE A 92 -9.29 -7.88 1.30
N ILE A 93 -8.73 -8.81 2.05
CA ILE A 93 -8.80 -8.88 3.52
C ILE A 93 -7.40 -8.99 4.12
N SER A 94 -7.23 -8.55 5.37
CA SER A 94 -6.02 -8.84 6.15
C SER A 94 -6.06 -10.27 6.67
N LYS A 95 -4.95 -10.98 6.52
CA LYS A 95 -4.70 -12.28 7.13
C LYS A 95 -4.03 -12.04 8.49
N ASP A 96 -4.62 -12.60 9.55
CA ASP A 96 -4.00 -12.65 10.88
C ASP A 96 -2.74 -13.53 10.90
#